data_AF-A0A934TIG6-F1
#
_entry.id   AF-A0A934TIG6-F1
#
_cell.length_a   1.000
_cell.length_b   1.000
_cell.length_c   1.000
_cell.angle_alpha   90.00
_cell.angle_beta   90.00
_cell.angle_gamma   90.00
#
_symmetry.space_group_name_H-M   'P 1'
#
loop_
_entity.id
_entity.type
_entity.pdbx_description
1 polymer ?
#
loop_
_entity_poly.entity_id
_entity_poly.type
_entity_poly.pdbx_seq_one_letter_code
_entity_poly.pdbx_strand_id
1 'polypeptide(L)'
;MNIENKAPARGRVRTMKKAERMTQEETLKQLLENHKKDLGDVVQIKVNERTYIEVPASLTETERRERVKNYLKNISIANKR
;
A
#
# COMPACT_ATOMS: atom_id res chain seq x y z
N MET A 1 -14.72 65.79 4.17
CA MET A 1 -15.11 64.75 3.21
C MET A 1 -14.62 63.42 3.76
N ASN A 2 -15.51 62.62 4.34
CA ASN A 2 -15.16 61.34 4.98
C ASN A 2 -15.30 60.23 3.94
N ILE A 3 -14.18 59.62 3.56
CA ILE A 3 -14.16 58.47 2.65
C ILE A 3 -14.37 57.22 3.50
N GLU A 4 -15.60 56.73 3.54
CA GLU A 4 -15.95 55.43 4.10
C GLU A 4 -15.37 54.32 3.20
N ASN A 5 -14.29 53.69 3.64
CA ASN A 5 -13.75 52.48 3.02
C ASN A 5 -14.72 51.30 3.27
N LYS A 6 -15.68 51.10 2.38
CA LYS A 6 -16.50 49.87 2.34
C LYS A 6 -15.69 48.74 1.70
N ALA A 7 -15.27 47.77 2.51
CA ALA A 7 -14.73 46.49 2.03
C ALA A 7 -15.81 45.72 1.22
N PRO A 8 -15.43 44.99 0.15
CA PRO A 8 -16.40 44.27 -0.68
C PRO A 8 -17.01 43.10 0.09
N ALA A 9 -18.34 42.97 -0.05
CA ALA A 9 -19.15 41.93 0.57
C ALA A 9 -18.63 40.53 0.19
N ARG A 10 -18.40 39.70 1.21
CA ARG A 10 -17.95 38.30 1.13
C ARG A 10 -18.70 37.54 0.04
N GLY A 11 -18.02 37.29 -1.08
CA GLY A 11 -18.50 36.39 -2.13
C GLY A 11 -18.68 34.97 -1.60
N ARG A 12 -19.71 34.28 -2.11
CA ARG A 12 -20.07 32.88 -1.83
C ARG A 12 -18.82 32.01 -1.61
N VAL A 13 -18.59 31.62 -0.36
CA VAL A 13 -17.65 30.56 -0.03
C VAL A 13 -18.30 29.27 -0.52
N ARG A 14 -17.96 28.82 -1.74
CA ARG A 14 -18.14 27.40 -2.08
C ARG A 14 -17.29 26.65 -1.08
N THR A 15 -17.94 25.98 -0.13
CA THR A 15 -17.32 24.94 0.69
C THR A 15 -16.81 23.89 -0.30
N MET A 16 -15.54 24.02 -0.72
CA MET A 16 -14.86 22.94 -1.39
C MET A 16 -14.87 21.80 -0.39
N LYS A 17 -15.69 20.76 -0.65
CA LYS A 17 -15.59 19.50 0.08
C LYS A 17 -14.13 19.11 0.00
N LYS A 18 -13.42 19.15 1.12
CA LYS A 18 -12.06 18.62 1.20
C LYS A 18 -12.19 17.19 0.70
N ALA A 19 -11.47 16.84 -0.38
CA ALA A 19 -11.36 15.45 -0.79
C ALA A 19 -10.96 14.68 0.48
N GLU A 20 -11.77 13.68 0.86
CA GLU A 20 -11.45 12.81 1.98
C GLU A 20 -10.02 12.31 1.76
N ARG A 21 -9.11 12.78 2.61
CA ARG A 21 -7.74 12.32 2.56
C ARG A 21 -7.80 10.88 3.03
N MET A 22 -7.50 9.94 2.13
CA MET A 22 -7.35 8.54 2.51
C MET A 22 -6.42 8.47 3.71
N THR A 23 -6.84 7.73 4.72
CA THR A 23 -6.02 7.41 5.86
C THR A 23 -4.79 6.61 5.41
N GLN A 24 -3.76 6.57 6.24
CA GLN A 24 -2.56 5.78 5.96
C GLN A 24 -2.89 4.29 5.80
N GLU A 25 -3.85 3.79 6.58
CA GLU A 25 -4.33 2.40 6.50
C GLU A 25 -5.02 2.10 5.17
N GLU A 26 -5.92 2.98 4.72
CA GLU A 26 -6.58 2.86 3.41
C GLU A 26 -5.59 2.92 2.26
N THR A 27 -4.58 3.80 2.37
CA THR A 27 -3.50 3.91 1.38
C THR A 27 -2.68 2.63 1.31
N LEU A 28 -2.33 2.05 2.46
CA LEU A 28 -1.60 0.79 2.54
C LEU A 28 -2.43 -0.36 1.97
N LYS A 29 -3.73 -0.41 2.31
CA LYS A 29 -4.64 -1.44 1.80
C LYS A 29 -4.75 -1.37 0.27
N GLN A 30 -4.92 -0.16 -0.28
CA GLN A 30 -4.98 0.04 -1.73
C GLN A 30 -3.68 -0.38 -2.42
N LEU A 31 -2.52 -0.07 -1.83
CA LEU A 31 -1.23 -0.48 -2.37
C LEU A 31 -1.10 -2.01 -2.42
N LEU A 32 -1.48 -2.69 -1.33
CA LEU A 32 -1.44 -4.15 -1.26
C LEU A 32 -2.41 -4.80 -2.26
N GLU A 33 -3.61 -4.25 -2.42
CA GLU A 33 -4.60 -4.73 -3.39
C GLU A 33 -4.12 -4.54 -4.82
N ASN A 34 -3.54 -3.40 -5.16
CA ASN A 34 -2.99 -3.15 -6.50
C ASN A 34 -1.83 -4.12 -6.79
N HIS A 35 -0.91 -4.28 -5.84
CA HIS A 35 0.19 -5.22 -5.99
C HIS A 35 -0.30 -6.68 -6.19
N LYS A 36 -1.38 -7.08 -5.49
CA LYS A 36 -2.00 -8.40 -5.71
C LYS A 36 -2.62 -8.54 -7.10
N LYS A 37 -3.22 -7.48 -7.64
CA LYS A 37 -3.77 -7.49 -9.01
C LYS A 37 -2.66 -7.61 -10.06
N ASP A 38 -1.54 -6.92 -9.84
CA ASP A 38 -0.41 -6.92 -10.76
C ASP A 38 0.34 -8.26 -10.79
N LEU A 39 0.28 -9.02 -9.69
CA LEU A 39 0.94 -10.33 -9.55
C LEU A 39 0.37 -11.42 -10.46
N GLY A 40 -0.90 -11.29 -10.89
CA GLY A 40 -1.58 -12.30 -11.71
C GLY A 40 -1.75 -13.65 -10.99
N ASP A 41 -1.58 -14.75 -11.71
CA ASP A 41 -1.63 -16.09 -11.13
C ASP A 41 -0.48 -16.32 -10.14
N VAL A 42 -0.79 -16.90 -8.99
CA VAL A 42 0.20 -17.17 -7.92
C VAL A 42 0.27 -18.66 -7.60
N VAL A 43 1.45 -19.11 -7.18
CA VAL A 43 1.70 -20.46 -6.68
C VAL A 43 2.03 -20.38 -5.20
N GLN A 44 1.42 -21.27 -4.42
CA GLN A 44 1.74 -21.43 -3.00
C GLN A 44 2.90 -22.42 -2.82
N ILE A 45 3.97 -21.95 -2.19
CA ILE A 45 5.13 -22.76 -1.85
C ILE A 45 5.13 -22.99 -0.35
N LYS A 46 5.13 -24.27 0.06
CA LYS A 46 5.27 -24.66 1.45
C LYS A 46 6.70 -24.39 1.91
N VAL A 47 6.87 -23.53 2.91
CA VAL A 47 8.19 -23.20 3.48
C VAL A 47 8.45 -24.03 4.74
N ASN A 48 7.43 -24.25 5.57
CA ASN A 48 7.49 -25.13 6.74
C ASN A 48 6.11 -25.79 6.96
N GLU A 49 5.92 -26.54 8.05
CA GLU A 49 4.65 -27.23 8.31
C GLU A 49 3.43 -26.31 8.45
N ARG A 50 3.63 -25.05 8.85
CA ARG A 50 2.56 -24.08 9.17
C ARG A 50 2.56 -22.84 8.29
N THR A 51 3.51 -22.73 7.36
CA THR A 51 3.78 -21.49 6.63
C THR A 51 3.94 -21.78 5.16
N TYR A 52 3.14 -21.06 4.38
CA TYR A 52 3.15 -21.04 2.94
C TYR A 52 3.45 -19.61 2.49
N ILE A 53 4.18 -19.48 1.38
CA ILE A 53 4.38 -18.19 0.73
C ILE A 53 3.74 -18.21 -0.65
N GLU A 54 3.12 -17.11 -1.02
CA GLU A 54 2.56 -16.89 -2.35
C GLU A 54 3.60 -16.18 -3.21
N VAL A 55 3.89 -16.75 -4.38
CA VAL A 55 4.80 -16.18 -5.36
C VAL A 55 4.16 -16.18 -6.75
N PRO A 56 4.47 -15.21 -7.62
CA PRO A 56 3.92 -15.19 -8.96
C PRO A 56 4.26 -16.45 -9.76
N ALA A 57 3.27 -17.01 -10.46
CA ALA A 57 3.40 -18.22 -11.26
C ALA A 57 4.31 -18.01 -12.48
N SER A 58 4.49 -16.76 -12.92
CA SER A 58 5.43 -16.39 -13.98
C SER A 58 6.90 -16.60 -13.61
N LEU A 59 7.24 -16.72 -12.32
CA LEU A 59 8.62 -16.95 -11.89
C LEU A 59 9.09 -18.37 -12.22
N THR A 60 10.35 -18.47 -12.61
CA THR A 60 11.08 -19.73 -12.76
C THR A 60 11.32 -20.40 -11.41
N GLU A 61 11.60 -21.70 -11.40
CA GLU A 61 11.86 -22.45 -10.18
C GLU A 61 13.06 -21.91 -9.37
N THR A 62 14.08 -21.40 -10.05
CA THR A 62 15.26 -20.80 -9.41
C THR A 62 14.91 -19.51 -8.69
N GLU A 63 14.16 -18.60 -9.33
CA GLU A 63 13.69 -17.36 -8.71
C GLU A 63 12.75 -17.63 -7.53
N ARG A 64 11.89 -18.65 -7.66
CA ARG A 64 11.03 -19.10 -6.56
C ARG A 64 11.85 -19.58 -5.36
N ARG A 65 12.93 -20.34 -5.58
CA ARG A 65 13.85 -20.77 -4.51
C ARG A 65 14.58 -19.60 -3.85
N GLU A 66 14.99 -18.59 -4.62
CA GLU A 66 15.58 -17.37 -4.07
C GLU A 66 14.60 -16.61 -3.17
N ARG A 67 13.31 -16.53 -3.56
CA ARG A 67 12.26 -15.93 -2.72
C ARG A 67 12.09 -16.67 -1.40
N VAL A 68 12.07 -18.00 -1.41
CA VAL A 68 12.02 -18.82 -0.19
C VAL A 68 13.24 -18.53 0.70
N LYS A 69 14.45 -18.50 0.12
CA LYS A 69 15.69 -18.22 0.86
C LYS A 69 15.68 -16.82 1.50
N ASN A 70 15.21 -15.82 0.77
CA ASN A 70 15.08 -14.45 1.27
C ASN A 70 14.05 -14.35 2.42
N TYR A 71 12.92 -15.05 2.28
CA TYR A 71 11.92 -15.13 3.34
C TYR A 71 12.48 -15.73 4.63
N LEU A 72 13.17 -16.88 4.54
CA LEU A 72 13.79 -17.54 5.69
C LEU A 72 14.85 -16.64 6.37
N LYS A 73 15.67 -15.94 5.57
CA LYS A 73 16.67 -14.99 6.08
C LYS A 73 15.99 -13.90 6.91
N ASN A 74 14.90 -13.30 6.41
CA ASN A 74 14.23 -12.20 7.08
C ASN A 74 13.46 -12.62 8.35
N ILE A 75 12.86 -13.83 8.38
CA ILE A 75 12.27 -14.35 9.62
C ILE A 75 13.34 -14.58 10.69
N SER A 76 14.49 -15.14 10.30
CA SER A 76 15.57 -15.39 11.27
C SER A 76 16.11 -14.09 11.89
N ILE A 77 16.04 -12.99 11.15
CA ILE A 77 16.43 -11.65 11.63
C ILE A 77 15.33 -11.08 12.53
N ALA A 78 14.05 -11.28 12.19
CA ALA A 78 12.93 -10.83 13.02
C ALA A 78 12.91 -11.51 14.40
N ASN A 79 13.30 -12.79 14.49
CA ASN A 79 13.35 -13.54 15.75
C ASN A 79 14.59 -13.27 16.61
N LYS A 80 15.57 -12.50 16.12
CA LYS A 80 16.79 -12.13 16.85
C LYS A 80 16.73 -10.74 17.50
N ARG A 81 15.62 -10.03 17.34
CA ARG A 81 15.35 -8.74 17.99
C ARG A 81 14.40 -8.96 19.16
#